data_AF-A0A958B4Q4-F1
#
_entry.id   AF-A0A958B4Q4-F1
#
_cell.length_a   1.000
_cell.length_b   1.000
_cell.length_c   1.000
_cell.angle_alpha   90.00
_cell.angle_beta   90.00
_cell.angle_gamma   90.00
#
_symmetry.space_group_name_H-M   'P 1'
#
loop_
_entity.id
_entity.type
_entity.pdbx_description
1 polymer ?
#
loop_
_entity_poly.entity_id
_entity_poly.type
_entity_poly.pdbx_seq_one_letter_code
_entity_poly.pdbx_strand_id
1 'polypeptide(L)'
;IRTVGVRDHHPEDDFRRIHWKATARRQALQSRVYEPSTAQNLVIILNVATMAKHWQGYIPERMERVVSVAASTAAYAVEQRWPVGILTNGALPDSDQAVKVLPGRSPGQLTHIMEGLAAVSPVATRQVEDLLREESPKLPWGSTLVVVTAVVTDPLKATLADLHARGRRLVLATLDEVDEADPLLAGVIVRNIAGGLPAGETVTLPGGQQ
;
A
#
# COMPACT_ATOMS: atom_id res chain seq x y z
N ILE A 1 11.71 -19.49 0.78
CA ILE A 1 11.75 -18.35 1.71
C ILE A 1 12.68 -18.71 2.87
N ARG A 2 13.76 -17.96 3.07
CA ARG A 2 14.76 -18.24 4.12
C ARG A 2 14.35 -17.51 5.40
N THR A 3 14.38 -18.21 6.53
CA THR A 3 14.10 -17.62 7.85
C THR A 3 15.43 -17.10 8.41
N VAL A 4 15.52 -15.82 8.75
CA VAL A 4 16.75 -15.19 9.27
C VAL A 4 16.74 -15.16 10.79
N GLY A 5 15.57 -15.23 11.42
CA GLY A 5 15.47 -15.27 12.87
C GLY A 5 14.07 -15.56 13.38
N VAL A 6 13.89 -15.32 14.68
CA VAL A 6 12.61 -15.43 15.38
C VAL A 6 12.42 -14.21 16.26
N ARG A 7 11.22 -13.63 16.25
CA ARG A 7 10.81 -12.53 17.12
C ARG A 7 9.63 -12.95 17.98
N ASP A 8 9.35 -12.20 19.04
CA ASP A 8 8.14 -12.39 19.83
C ASP A 8 6.89 -12.24 18.97
N HIS A 9 5.94 -13.14 19.19
CA HIS A 9 4.68 -13.19 18.48
C HIS A 9 3.75 -12.08 18.96
N HIS A 10 3.19 -11.33 18.02
CA HIS A 10 2.09 -10.41 18.30
C HIS A 10 0.76 -11.07 17.91
N PRO A 11 -0.36 -10.74 18.57
CA PRO A 11 -1.69 -11.28 18.23
C PRO A 11 -2.10 -11.07 16.77
N GLU A 12 -1.53 -10.05 16.12
CA GLU A 12 -1.73 -9.71 14.71
C GLU A 12 -1.02 -10.67 13.73
N ASP A 13 -0.11 -11.52 14.22
CA ASP A 13 0.68 -12.43 13.40
C ASP A 13 -0.11 -13.71 13.09
N ASP A 14 -0.13 -14.13 11.82
CA ASP A 14 -0.74 -15.39 11.39
C ASP A 14 -0.16 -16.60 12.14
N PHE A 15 -1.03 -17.43 12.73
CA PHE A 15 -0.67 -18.67 13.44
C PHE A 15 0.19 -19.62 12.60
N ARG A 16 0.06 -19.62 11.27
CA ARG A 16 0.92 -20.42 10.37
C ARG A 16 2.39 -20.02 10.43
N ARG A 17 2.70 -18.83 10.97
CA ARG A 17 4.05 -18.28 11.09
C ARG A 17 4.71 -18.57 12.43
N ILE A 18 4.02 -19.25 13.36
CA ILE A 18 4.59 -19.66 14.64
C ILE A 18 5.75 -20.64 14.38
N HIS A 19 6.93 -20.27 14.87
CA HIS A 19 8.09 -21.14 14.87
C HIS A 19 8.02 -22.07 16.09
N TRP A 20 7.22 -23.14 16.00
CA TRP A 20 6.95 -24.06 17.11
C TRP A 20 8.20 -24.54 17.86
N LYS A 21 9.30 -24.82 17.15
CA LYS A 21 10.57 -25.26 17.76
C LYS A 21 11.28 -24.16 18.57
N ALA A 22 11.06 -22.89 18.25
CA ALA A 22 11.64 -21.75 18.97
C ALA A 22 10.73 -21.36 20.14
N THR A 23 9.42 -21.39 19.92
CA THR A 23 8.40 -21.27 20.97
C THR A 23 8.64 -22.27 22.10
N ALA A 24 8.86 -23.54 21.78
CA ALA A 24 9.11 -24.58 22.77
C ALA A 24 10.38 -24.34 23.61
N ARG A 25 11.42 -23.72 23.04
CA ARG A 25 12.68 -23.44 23.75
C ARG A 25 12.62 -22.19 24.64
N ARG A 26 11.84 -21.18 24.25
CA ARG A 26 11.69 -19.93 25.01
C ARG A 26 10.46 -19.91 25.93
N GLN A 27 9.58 -20.91 25.82
CA GLN A 27 8.28 -20.96 26.50
C GLN A 27 7.38 -19.74 26.26
N ALA A 28 7.62 -19.01 25.17
CA ALA A 28 6.85 -17.86 24.71
C ALA A 28 6.64 -17.97 23.20
N LEU A 29 5.49 -17.55 22.66
CA LEU A 29 5.20 -17.64 21.23
C LEU A 29 6.23 -16.83 20.41
N GLN A 30 6.82 -17.48 19.41
CA GLN A 30 7.80 -16.87 18.51
C GLN A 30 7.30 -16.92 17.06
N SER A 31 7.31 -15.78 16.37
CA SER A 31 7.01 -15.67 14.94
C SER A 31 8.29 -15.77 14.10
N ARG A 32 8.24 -16.49 12.97
CA ARG A 32 9.36 -16.57 12.00
C ARG A 32 9.65 -15.18 11.41
N VAL A 33 10.90 -14.71 11.52
CA VAL A 33 11.41 -13.53 10.82
C VAL A 33 12.04 -13.97 9.51
N TYR A 34 11.42 -13.63 8.39
CA TYR A 34 11.92 -13.95 7.06
C TYR A 34 12.95 -12.93 6.59
N GLU A 35 13.94 -13.39 5.83
CA GLU A 35 14.83 -12.50 5.09
C GLU A 35 13.97 -11.59 4.20
N PRO A 36 14.27 -10.29 4.09
CA PRO A 36 13.67 -9.49 3.03
C PRO A 36 13.99 -10.18 1.71
N SER A 37 12.99 -10.79 1.07
CA SER A 37 13.22 -11.31 -0.28
C SER A 37 13.57 -10.12 -1.14
N THR A 38 14.65 -10.21 -1.90
CA THR A 38 15.12 -9.19 -2.87
C THR A 38 14.05 -8.75 -3.85
N ALA A 39 12.96 -9.51 -4.01
CA ALA A 39 11.78 -9.05 -4.70
C ALA A 39 10.87 -8.21 -3.80
N GLN A 40 10.80 -6.91 -4.11
CA GLN A 40 9.87 -5.98 -3.49
C GLN A 40 8.45 -6.36 -3.91
N ASN A 41 7.62 -6.85 -2.98
CA ASN A 41 6.19 -7.00 -3.23
C ASN A 41 5.58 -5.60 -3.07
N LEU A 42 5.07 -5.01 -4.14
CA LEU A 42 4.47 -3.69 -4.12
C LEU A 42 2.95 -3.80 -4.13
N VAL A 43 2.27 -3.09 -3.23
CA VAL A 43 0.81 -3.05 -3.22
C VAL A 43 0.38 -1.60 -3.24
N ILE A 44 -0.28 -1.21 -4.31
CA ILE A 44 -0.84 0.12 -4.47
C ILE A 44 -2.20 0.14 -3.78
N ILE A 45 -2.40 1.10 -2.88
CA ILE A 45 -3.67 1.37 -2.23
C ILE A 45 -4.15 2.71 -2.80
N LEU A 46 -5.10 2.66 -3.72
CA LEU A 46 -5.67 3.85 -4.34
C LEU A 46 -6.87 4.34 -3.50
N ASN A 47 -6.78 5.58 -3.03
CA ASN A 47 -7.92 6.27 -2.43
C ASN A 47 -8.63 7.11 -3.51
N VAL A 48 -9.88 6.78 -3.83
CA VAL A 48 -10.69 7.53 -4.81
C VAL A 48 -11.33 8.78 -4.20
N ALA A 49 -11.32 8.90 -2.87
CA ALA A 49 -11.79 10.11 -2.21
C ALA A 49 -10.83 11.27 -2.51
N THR A 50 -11.39 12.36 -3.02
CA THR A 50 -10.65 13.59 -3.37
C THR A 50 -10.92 14.74 -2.40
N MET A 51 -11.80 14.53 -1.44
CA MET A 51 -12.18 15.48 -0.40
C MET A 51 -12.25 14.76 0.95
N ALA A 52 -12.05 15.49 2.05
CA ALA A 52 -12.06 14.91 3.39
C ALA A 52 -13.43 14.31 3.76
N LYS A 53 -14.50 14.84 3.17
CA LYS A 53 -15.87 14.34 3.32
C LYS A 53 -16.38 13.92 1.94
N HIS A 54 -16.52 12.61 1.71
CA HIS A 54 -16.92 12.05 0.42
C HIS A 54 -18.30 12.53 -0.07
N TRP A 55 -19.20 12.96 0.82
CA TRP A 55 -20.50 13.52 0.45
C TRP A 55 -20.43 14.95 -0.12
N GLN A 56 -19.27 15.61 -0.07
CA GLN A 56 -19.06 16.91 -0.72
C GLN A 56 -18.86 16.79 -2.23
N GLY A 57 -18.86 15.56 -2.76
CA GLY A 57 -18.60 15.25 -4.16
C GLY A 57 -17.17 14.79 -4.37
N TYR A 58 -16.70 14.92 -5.60
CA TYR A 58 -15.32 14.63 -5.96
C TYR A 58 -14.79 15.69 -6.93
N ILE A 59 -13.48 15.89 -6.93
CA ILE A 59 -12.78 16.80 -7.84
C ILE A 59 -12.19 15.94 -8.98
N PRO A 60 -12.71 16.02 -10.21
CA PRO A 60 -12.31 15.15 -11.31
C PRO A 60 -10.80 15.18 -11.60
N GLU A 61 -10.18 16.35 -11.56
CA GLU A 61 -8.76 16.53 -11.88
C GLU A 61 -7.87 15.84 -10.84
N ARG A 62 -8.26 15.90 -9.56
CA ARG A 62 -7.56 15.19 -8.48
C ARG A 62 -7.71 13.68 -8.62
N MET A 63 -8.90 13.22 -9.00
CA MET A 63 -9.19 11.79 -9.23
C MET A 63 -8.36 11.24 -10.40
N GLU A 64 -8.38 11.90 -11.55
CA GLU A 64 -7.58 11.53 -12.72
C GLU A 64 -6.10 11.46 -12.36
N ARG A 65 -5.62 12.43 -11.58
CA ARG A 65 -4.24 12.50 -11.14
C ARG A 65 -3.82 11.33 -10.26
N VAL A 66 -4.61 10.96 -9.26
CA VAL A 66 -4.28 9.81 -8.39
C VAL A 66 -4.36 8.48 -9.16
N VAL A 67 -5.32 8.34 -10.08
CA VAL A 67 -5.41 7.17 -10.97
C VAL A 67 -4.19 7.09 -11.88
N SER A 68 -3.77 8.22 -12.47
CA SER A 68 -2.58 8.30 -13.32
C SER A 68 -1.30 7.92 -12.56
N VAL A 69 -1.12 8.43 -11.35
CA VAL A 69 0.03 8.07 -10.50
C VAL A 69 0.01 6.59 -10.12
N ALA A 70 -1.16 6.04 -9.79
CA ALA A 70 -1.30 4.61 -9.52
C ALA A 70 -0.93 3.76 -10.76
N ALA A 71 -1.40 4.13 -11.94
CA ALA A 71 -1.06 3.47 -13.20
C ALA A 71 0.45 3.53 -13.49
N SER A 72 1.07 4.70 -13.39
CA SER A 72 2.52 4.87 -13.60
C SER A 72 3.35 4.09 -12.58
N THR A 73 2.92 4.05 -11.32
CA THR A 73 3.58 3.26 -10.27
C THR A 73 3.50 1.76 -10.58
N ALA A 74 2.35 1.29 -11.06
CA ALA A 74 2.16 -0.11 -11.44
C ALA A 74 3.04 -0.48 -12.66
N ALA A 75 3.03 0.36 -13.70
CA ALA A 75 3.85 0.16 -14.89
C ALA A 75 5.34 0.09 -14.53
N TYR A 76 5.83 1.04 -13.74
CA TYR A 76 7.20 1.05 -13.25
C TYR A 76 7.55 -0.22 -12.46
N ALA A 77 6.68 -0.65 -11.53
CA ALA A 77 6.92 -1.88 -10.77
C ALA A 77 7.00 -3.13 -11.67
N VAL A 78 6.16 -3.21 -12.72
CA VAL A 78 6.21 -4.31 -13.69
C VAL A 78 7.50 -4.29 -14.51
N GLU A 79 7.97 -3.11 -14.96
CA GLU A 79 9.26 -2.94 -15.65
C GLU A 79 10.43 -3.42 -14.77
N GLN A 80 10.39 -3.11 -13.48
CA GLN A 80 11.37 -3.60 -12.49
C GLN A 80 11.18 -5.09 -12.12
N ARG A 81 10.21 -5.79 -12.73
CA ARG A 81 9.85 -7.19 -12.45
C ARG A 81 9.44 -7.44 -11.01
N TRP A 82 8.94 -6.40 -10.34
CA TRP A 82 8.40 -6.51 -8.99
C TRP A 82 6.98 -7.08 -9.05
N PRO A 83 6.65 -8.05 -8.18
CA PRO A 83 5.26 -8.44 -7.97
C PRO A 83 4.45 -7.23 -7.48
N VAL A 84 3.47 -6.82 -8.27
CA VAL A 84 2.65 -5.62 -7.99
C VAL A 84 1.17 -5.96 -8.00
N GLY A 85 0.42 -5.37 -7.07
CA GLY A 85 -1.05 -5.44 -7.02
C GLY A 85 -1.65 -4.08 -6.72
N ILE A 86 -2.96 -3.95 -6.91
CA ILE A 86 -3.73 -2.75 -6.59
C ILE A 86 -4.98 -3.11 -5.79
N LEU A 87 -5.26 -2.29 -4.77
CA LEU A 87 -6.48 -2.27 -3.99
C LEU A 87 -7.03 -0.85 -4.04
N THR A 88 -8.34 -0.70 -4.19
CA THR A 88 -9.00 0.61 -4.14
C THR A 88 -10.15 0.59 -3.13
N ASN A 89 -10.53 1.77 -2.63
CA ASN A 89 -11.77 1.95 -1.89
C ASN A 89 -12.94 2.39 -2.79
N GLY A 90 -12.74 2.52 -4.10
CA GLY A 90 -13.81 2.72 -5.08
C GLY A 90 -14.50 1.42 -5.52
N ALA A 91 -15.76 1.51 -5.91
CA ALA A 91 -16.49 0.39 -6.51
C ALA A 91 -16.19 0.23 -8.00
N LEU A 92 -16.41 -0.99 -8.51
CA LEU A 92 -16.63 -1.24 -9.93
C LEU A 92 -18.02 -0.73 -10.35
N PRO A 93 -18.24 -0.36 -11.62
CA PRO A 93 -19.56 -0.04 -12.12
C PRO A 93 -20.44 -1.29 -11.98
N ASP A 94 -21.67 -1.12 -11.50
CA ASP A 94 -22.66 -2.20 -11.31
C ASP A 94 -22.28 -3.31 -10.31
N SER A 95 -21.29 -3.07 -9.43
CA SER A 95 -20.90 -4.00 -8.36
C SER A 95 -20.34 -3.26 -7.14
N ASP A 96 -20.81 -3.61 -5.95
CA ASP A 96 -20.25 -3.12 -4.67
C ASP A 96 -18.83 -3.66 -4.39
N GLN A 97 -18.25 -4.46 -5.30
CA GLN A 97 -16.90 -4.99 -5.14
C GLN A 97 -15.85 -3.93 -5.46
N ALA A 98 -14.94 -3.75 -4.49
CA ALA A 98 -13.73 -2.96 -4.68
C ALA A 98 -12.82 -3.59 -5.75
N VAL A 99 -12.19 -2.76 -6.59
CA VAL A 99 -11.13 -3.23 -7.50
C VAL A 99 -9.99 -3.83 -6.68
N LYS A 100 -9.79 -5.13 -6.83
CA LYS A 100 -8.79 -5.90 -6.07
C LYS A 100 -8.02 -6.79 -7.02
N VAL A 101 -6.80 -6.38 -7.33
CA VAL A 101 -5.82 -7.19 -8.06
C VAL A 101 -4.70 -7.54 -7.10
N LEU A 102 -4.63 -8.81 -6.71
CA LEU A 102 -3.59 -9.27 -5.79
C LEU A 102 -2.20 -9.21 -6.46
N PRO A 103 -1.12 -9.04 -5.67
CA PRO A 103 0.23 -8.94 -6.22
C PRO A 103 0.62 -10.18 -7.05
N GLY A 104 1.00 -9.94 -8.30
CA GLY A 104 1.38 -10.98 -9.24
C GLY A 104 2.56 -10.54 -10.11
N ARG A 105 3.20 -11.50 -10.77
CA ARG A 105 4.27 -11.27 -11.78
C ARG A 105 3.88 -11.78 -13.17
N SER A 106 2.60 -12.06 -13.39
CA SER A 106 2.15 -12.61 -14.66
C SER A 106 2.34 -11.58 -15.77
N PRO A 107 2.60 -11.99 -17.03
CA PRO A 107 2.73 -11.06 -18.15
C PRO A 107 1.50 -10.15 -18.34
N GLY A 108 0.31 -10.63 -17.98
CA GLY A 108 -0.93 -9.86 -18.02
C GLY A 108 -1.17 -8.97 -16.80
N GLN A 109 -0.31 -8.98 -15.78
CA GLN A 109 -0.58 -8.30 -14.51
C GLN A 109 -0.86 -6.80 -14.71
N LEU A 110 -0.05 -6.13 -15.54
CA LEU A 110 -0.26 -4.71 -15.83
C LEU A 110 -1.62 -4.48 -16.50
N THR A 111 -2.00 -5.32 -17.46
CA THR A 111 -3.30 -5.25 -18.13
C THR A 111 -4.46 -5.35 -17.13
N HIS A 112 -4.42 -6.32 -16.22
CA HIS A 112 -5.48 -6.47 -15.20
C HIS A 112 -5.54 -5.25 -14.26
N ILE A 113 -4.39 -4.67 -13.91
CA ILE A 113 -4.34 -3.45 -13.10
C ILE A 113 -4.94 -2.27 -13.87
N MET A 114 -4.58 -2.10 -15.14
CA MET A 114 -5.08 -1.02 -15.99
C MET A 114 -6.58 -1.14 -16.26
N GLU A 115 -7.09 -2.35 -16.47
CA GLU A 115 -8.53 -2.62 -16.60
C GLU A 115 -9.27 -2.25 -15.30
N GLY A 116 -8.71 -2.63 -14.15
CA GLY A 116 -9.26 -2.27 -12.85
C GLY A 116 -9.26 -0.74 -12.61
N LEU A 117 -8.19 -0.05 -12.99
CA LEU A 117 -8.09 1.40 -12.90
C LEU A 117 -9.04 2.11 -13.87
N ALA A 118 -9.23 1.57 -15.08
CA ALA A 118 -10.15 2.14 -16.07
C ALA A 118 -11.61 2.02 -15.63
N ALA A 119 -11.95 0.99 -14.85
CA ALA A 119 -13.29 0.76 -14.34
C ALA A 119 -13.57 1.47 -13.00
N VAL A 120 -12.59 2.09 -12.35
CA VAL A 120 -12.79 2.59 -10.98
C VAL A 120 -13.77 3.78 -10.94
N SER A 121 -14.81 3.66 -10.11
CA SER A 121 -15.75 4.75 -9.85
C SER A 121 -15.13 5.79 -8.89
N PRO A 122 -15.43 7.10 -9.04
CA PRO A 122 -15.00 8.13 -8.09
C PRO A 122 -15.75 8.04 -6.74
N VAL A 123 -16.73 7.15 -6.62
CA VAL A 123 -17.48 6.94 -5.37
C VAL A 123 -16.76 5.92 -4.51
N ALA A 124 -16.26 6.37 -3.36
CA ALA A 124 -15.70 5.49 -2.34
C ALA A 124 -16.83 4.70 -1.65
N THR A 125 -16.73 3.37 -1.64
CA THR A 125 -17.67 2.50 -0.92
C THR A 125 -17.33 2.36 0.56
N ARG A 126 -16.11 2.75 0.93
CA ARG A 126 -15.61 2.73 2.31
C ARG A 126 -14.45 3.71 2.49
N GLN A 127 -14.12 3.97 3.75
CA GLN A 127 -12.94 4.74 4.12
C GLN A 127 -11.66 3.98 3.73
N VAL A 128 -10.63 4.70 3.28
CA VAL A 128 -9.35 4.08 2.88
C VAL A 128 -8.65 3.45 4.08
N GLU A 129 -8.87 4.02 5.26
CA GLU A 129 -8.34 3.57 6.53
C GLU A 129 -8.86 2.17 6.89
N ASP A 130 -10.14 1.91 6.61
CA ASP A 130 -10.75 0.59 6.83
C ASP A 130 -10.19 -0.43 5.83
N LEU A 131 -10.05 -0.05 4.56
CA LEU A 131 -9.38 -0.87 3.55
C LEU A 131 -7.95 -1.24 3.99
N LEU A 132 -7.17 -0.27 4.50
CA LEU A 132 -5.82 -0.47 4.98
C LEU A 132 -5.77 -1.43 6.18
N ARG A 133 -6.66 -1.25 7.17
CA ARG A 133 -6.73 -2.12 8.35
C ARG A 133 -7.14 -3.54 8.00
N GLU A 134 -8.10 -3.71 7.09
CA GLU A 134 -8.59 -5.03 6.70
C GLU A 134 -7.63 -5.80 5.79
N GLU A 135 -7.00 -5.12 4.83
CA GLU A 135 -6.21 -5.78 3.80
C GLU A 135 -4.75 -5.92 4.19
N SER A 136 -4.17 -4.98 4.93
CA SER A 136 -2.76 -5.05 5.29
C SER A 136 -2.36 -6.38 5.95
N PRO A 137 -3.11 -6.99 6.90
CA PRO A 137 -2.72 -8.26 7.52
C PRO A 137 -2.69 -9.44 6.54
N LYS A 138 -3.53 -9.38 5.49
CA LYS A 138 -3.66 -10.42 4.45
C LYS A 138 -2.52 -10.38 3.43
N LEU A 139 -1.83 -9.23 3.31
CA LEU A 139 -0.75 -9.05 2.35
C LEU A 139 0.55 -9.73 2.79
N PRO A 140 1.40 -10.16 1.82
CA PRO A 140 2.71 -10.74 2.12
C PRO A 140 3.53 -9.87 3.08
N TRP A 141 4.26 -10.53 3.98
CA TRP A 141 5.14 -9.82 4.90
C TRP A 141 6.32 -9.21 4.12
N GLY A 142 6.69 -7.98 4.45
CA GLY A 142 7.72 -7.23 3.72
C GLY A 142 7.23 -6.54 2.45
N SER A 143 5.93 -6.59 2.14
CA SER A 143 5.36 -5.76 1.08
C SER A 143 5.49 -4.27 1.40
N THR A 144 5.82 -3.48 0.40
CA THR A 144 5.72 -2.02 0.44
C THR A 144 4.31 -1.62 0.04
N LEU A 145 3.61 -0.93 0.95
CA LEU A 145 2.29 -0.36 0.66
C LEU A 145 2.47 1.07 0.15
N VAL A 146 2.05 1.33 -1.08
CA VAL A 146 2.05 2.66 -1.68
C VAL A 146 0.63 3.20 -1.62
N VAL A 147 0.36 4.08 -0.67
CA VAL A 147 -0.93 4.75 -0.54
C VAL A 147 -0.94 5.96 -1.45
N VAL A 148 -1.79 5.93 -2.47
CA VAL A 148 -1.97 7.03 -3.44
C VAL A 148 -3.28 7.71 -3.11
N THR A 149 -3.23 8.99 -2.75
CA THR A 149 -4.42 9.73 -2.33
C THR A 149 -4.40 11.20 -2.72
N ALA A 150 -5.59 11.75 -2.90
CA ALA A 150 -5.79 13.17 -3.18
C ALA A 150 -6.06 13.98 -1.90
N VAL A 151 -6.30 13.31 -0.77
CA VAL A 151 -6.64 13.96 0.50
C VAL A 151 -5.96 13.25 1.67
N VAL A 152 -5.31 14.01 2.54
CA VAL A 152 -4.69 13.48 3.77
C VAL A 152 -5.49 13.94 4.98
N THR A 153 -6.01 12.98 5.74
CA THR A 153 -6.81 13.22 6.94
C THR A 153 -6.04 12.75 8.19
N ASP A 154 -6.38 13.28 9.36
CA ASP A 154 -5.78 12.79 10.63
C ASP A 154 -6.04 11.29 10.88
N PRO A 155 -7.24 10.73 10.60
CA PRO A 155 -7.47 9.29 10.66
C PRO A 155 -6.55 8.49 9.74
N LEU A 156 -6.29 8.97 8.51
CA LEU A 156 -5.35 8.32 7.60
C LEU A 156 -3.94 8.34 8.17
N LYS A 157 -3.44 9.48 8.61
CA LYS A 157 -2.10 9.60 9.23
C LYS A 157 -1.94 8.66 10.42
N ALA A 158 -2.91 8.63 11.33
CA ALA A 158 -2.90 7.72 12.47
C ALA A 158 -2.89 6.24 12.04
N THR A 159 -3.65 5.90 11.00
CA THR A 159 -3.65 4.54 10.44
C THR A 159 -2.30 4.15 9.83
N LEU A 160 -1.63 5.09 9.16
CA LEU A 160 -0.28 4.87 8.62
C LEU A 160 0.74 4.71 9.75
N ALA A 161 0.68 5.54 10.79
CA ALA A 161 1.54 5.42 11.98
C ALA A 161 1.40 4.03 12.63
N ASP A 162 0.16 3.58 12.85
CA ASP A 162 -0.13 2.26 13.41
C ASP A 162 0.44 1.12 12.55
N LEU A 163 0.29 1.21 11.23
CA LEU A 163 0.82 0.20 10.30
C LEU A 163 2.35 0.21 10.27
N HIS A 164 2.96 1.40 10.34
CA HIS A 164 4.41 1.55 10.43
C HIS A 164 4.95 0.91 11.73
N ALA A 165 4.30 1.18 12.86
CA ALA A 165 4.65 0.58 14.16
C ALA A 165 4.53 -0.95 14.14
N ARG A 166 3.62 -1.52 13.33
CA ARG A 166 3.49 -2.97 13.08
C ARG A 166 4.53 -3.52 12.09
N GLY A 167 5.47 -2.69 11.63
CA GLY A 167 6.57 -3.08 10.74
C GLY A 167 6.24 -3.06 9.25
N ARG A 168 5.16 -2.38 8.83
CA ARG A 168 4.87 -2.19 7.40
C ARG A 168 5.77 -1.11 6.81
N ARG A 169 6.20 -1.34 5.57
CA ARG A 169 6.88 -0.33 4.75
C ARG A 169 5.82 0.48 4.02
N LEU A 170 5.81 1.79 4.25
CA LEU A 170 4.78 2.68 3.76
C LEU A 170 5.38 3.79 2.90
N VAL A 171 4.74 4.05 1.76
CA VAL A 171 4.96 5.23 0.94
C VAL A 171 3.61 5.93 0.81
N LEU A 172 3.55 7.22 1.12
CA LEU A 172 2.38 8.06 0.92
C LEU A 172 2.64 8.97 -0.28
N ALA A 173 1.97 8.69 -1.40
CA ALA A 173 1.94 9.56 -2.57
C ALA A 173 0.67 10.43 -2.50
N THR A 174 0.81 11.71 -2.20
CA THR A 174 -0.32 12.62 -1.93
C THR A 174 -0.32 13.89 -2.78
N LEU A 175 -1.52 14.38 -3.13
CA LEU A 175 -1.72 15.70 -3.73
C LEU A 175 -1.80 16.84 -2.72
N ASP A 176 -2.08 16.53 -1.45
CA ASP A 176 -2.11 17.55 -0.40
C ASP A 176 -0.69 17.89 0.05
N GLU A 177 -0.49 19.16 0.41
CA GLU A 177 0.68 19.54 1.19
C GLU A 177 0.53 18.97 2.60
N VAL A 178 1.57 18.27 3.04
CA VAL A 178 1.65 17.63 4.35
C VAL A 178 2.93 18.06 5.01
N ASP A 179 2.85 18.33 6.31
CA ASP A 179 4.03 18.57 7.12
C ASP A 179 4.79 17.26 7.29
N GLU A 180 5.95 17.13 6.65
CA GLU A 180 6.82 15.95 6.79
C GLU A 180 7.36 15.78 8.21
N ALA A 181 7.33 16.84 9.04
CA ALA A 181 7.68 16.77 10.46
C ALA A 181 6.53 16.27 11.35
N ASP A 182 5.34 16.01 10.79
CA ASP A 182 4.21 15.45 11.54
C ASP A 182 4.62 14.11 12.19
N PRO A 183 4.54 13.97 13.53
CA PRO A 183 4.89 12.73 14.22
C PRO A 183 4.13 11.49 13.74
N LEU A 184 2.91 11.65 13.21
CA LEU A 184 2.12 10.55 12.66
C LEU A 184 2.64 10.05 11.31
N LEU A 185 3.53 10.79 10.66
CA LEU A 185 4.18 10.40 9.40
C LEU A 185 5.63 9.95 9.61
N ALA A 186 6.11 9.91 10.85
CA ALA A 186 7.44 9.41 11.17
C ALA A 186 7.65 7.99 10.62
N GLY A 187 8.65 7.82 9.76
CA GLY A 187 8.97 6.54 9.13
C GLY A 187 8.13 6.17 7.90
N VAL A 188 7.18 7.02 7.51
CA VAL A 188 6.46 6.94 6.23
C VAL A 188 7.20 7.77 5.19
N ILE A 189 7.47 7.20 4.01
CA ILE A 189 8.07 7.99 2.92
C ILE A 189 6.97 8.80 2.26
N VAL A 190 7.02 10.12 2.40
CA VAL A 190 6.05 11.02 1.80
C VAL A 190 6.54 11.51 0.43
N ARG A 191 5.64 11.54 -0.55
CA ARG A 191 5.88 12.05 -1.90
C ARG A 191 4.71 12.93 -2.32
N ASN A 192 4.99 14.22 -2.53
CA ASN A 192 4.02 15.11 -3.11
C ASN A 192 3.93 14.86 -4.63
N ILE A 193 2.71 14.66 -5.13
CA ILE A 193 2.40 14.39 -6.54
C ILE A 193 1.55 15.52 -7.17
N ALA A 194 1.38 16.64 -6.46
CA ALA A 194 0.67 17.82 -6.96
C ALA A 194 1.44 18.48 -8.12
N GLY A 195 2.77 18.57 -8.01
CA GLY A 195 3.64 18.91 -9.13
C GLY A 195 3.69 17.77 -10.15
N GLY A 196 3.73 18.07 -11.45
CA GLY A 196 4.07 17.09 -12.50
C GLY A 196 5.20 16.18 -12.02
N LEU A 197 5.11 14.86 -12.27
CA LEU A 197 6.28 14.00 -12.05
C LEU A 197 7.45 14.70 -12.76
N PRO A 198 8.50 15.16 -12.07
CA PRO A 198 9.65 15.69 -12.77
C PRO A 198 10.13 14.58 -13.70
N ALA A 199 10.12 14.87 -15.00
CA ALA A 199 10.52 13.90 -16.02
C ALA A 199 11.93 13.40 -15.67
N GLY A 200 12.03 12.16 -15.19
CA GLY A 200 13.31 11.51 -14.90
C GLY A 200 13.60 11.13 -13.44
N GLU A 201 12.74 11.46 -12.46
CA GLU A 201 12.99 10.99 -11.08
C GLU A 201 12.29 9.66 -10.79
N THR A 202 13.05 8.59 -10.96
CA THR A 202 12.68 7.23 -10.61
C THR A 202 12.29 7.15 -9.13
N VAL A 203 11.11 6.62 -8.81
CA VAL A 203 10.70 6.29 -7.44
C VAL A 203 11.70 5.29 -6.86
N THR A 204 12.70 5.80 -6.15
CA THR A 204 13.71 4.98 -5.49
C THR A 204 13.09 4.47 -4.19
N LEU A 205 12.53 3.26 -4.26
CA LEU A 205 12.08 2.54 -3.08
C LEU A 205 13.30 2.20 -2.19
N PRO A 206 13.14 2.22 -0.86
CA PRO A 206 14.22 1.86 0.06
C PRO A 206 14.65 0.41 -0.17
N GLY A 207 15.82 0.22 -0.80
CA GLY A 207 16.39 -1.09 -1.13
C GLY A 207 17.11 -1.18 -2.48
N GLY A 208 17.06 -0.15 -3.32
CA GLY A 208 17.91 -0.05 -4.52
C GLY A 208 19.29 0.48 -4.17
N GLN A 209 20.23 -0.39 -3.83
CA GLN A 209 21.65 -0.05 -3.98
C GLN A 209 22.10 -0.43 -5.39
N GLN A 210 22.87 0.48 -5.99
CA GLN A 210 23.71 0.23 -7.16
C GLN A 210 24.73 -0.86 -6.87
#